data_AF-A0A9E0SW12-F1
#
_entry.id   AF-A0A9E0SW12-F1
#
_cell.length_a   1.000
_cell.length_b   1.000
_cell.length_c   1.000
_cell.angle_alpha   90.00
_cell.angle_beta   90.00
_cell.angle_gamma   90.00
#
_symmetry.space_group_name_H-M   'P 1'
#
loop_
_entity.id
_entity.type
_entity.pdbx_description
1 polymer ?
#
loop_
_entity_poly.entity_id
_entity_poly.type
_entity_poly.pdbx_seq_one_letter_code
_entity_poly.pdbx_strand_id
1 'polypeptide(L)'
;MSCCGRRRAPIDVRPAGRPAPLAGAAAAPPAQAVVAFVYTGATRLVAEGAATRRRYRFEHPGVLVEVDARDAPSLAGVPGLRQRR
;
A
#
# COMPACT_ATOMS: atom_id res chain seq x y z
N MET A 1 -3.05 -68.82 18.19
CA MET A 1 -4.22 -69.11 17.33
C MET A 1 -4.76 -67.79 16.80
N SER A 2 -5.02 -67.77 15.49
CA SER A 2 -5.25 -66.64 14.59
C SER A 2 -6.52 -65.82 14.87
N CYS A 3 -6.51 -64.52 14.53
CA CYS A 3 -7.64 -63.77 13.89
C CYS A 3 -7.24 -62.28 13.74
N CYS A 4 -6.83 -61.75 12.58
CA CYS A 4 -7.59 -61.48 11.34
C CYS A 4 -8.77 -60.50 11.49
N GLY A 5 -8.57 -59.23 11.11
CA GLY A 5 -9.65 -58.23 10.96
C GLY A 5 -9.11 -56.81 10.73
N ARG A 6 -8.34 -56.53 9.69
CA ARG A 6 -8.80 -55.95 8.40
C ARG A 6 -9.62 -54.65 8.52
N ARG A 7 -9.00 -53.58 8.00
CA ARG A 7 -9.55 -52.32 7.43
C ARG A 7 -9.92 -51.22 8.43
N ARG A 8 -9.07 -50.19 8.49
CA ARG A 8 -9.44 -48.79 8.25
C ARG A 8 -8.27 -48.11 7.51
N ALA A 9 -8.62 -47.36 6.48
CA ALA A 9 -7.73 -46.80 5.47
C ALA A 9 -6.66 -45.87 6.07
N PRO A 10 -5.49 -45.70 5.42
CA PRO A 10 -4.69 -44.52 5.68
C PRO A 10 -5.58 -43.30 5.37
N ILE A 11 -5.74 -42.41 6.34
CA ILE A 11 -6.32 -41.10 6.09
C ILE A 11 -5.35 -40.43 5.13
N ASP A 12 -5.74 -40.35 3.86
CA ASP A 12 -5.09 -39.51 2.87
C ASP A 12 -5.36 -38.07 3.31
N VAL A 13 -4.50 -37.57 4.20
CA VAL A 13 -4.43 -36.14 4.48
C VAL A 13 -3.77 -35.54 3.25
N ARG A 14 -4.56 -35.38 2.18
CA ARG A 14 -4.25 -34.43 1.11
C ARG A 14 -3.89 -33.14 1.85
N PRO A 15 -2.67 -32.59 1.71
CA PRO A 15 -2.46 -31.22 2.10
C PRO A 15 -3.43 -30.42 1.23
N ALA A 16 -4.54 -30.01 1.82
CA ALA A 16 -5.45 -29.05 1.24
C ALA A 16 -4.56 -27.93 0.74
N GLY A 17 -4.62 -27.73 -0.57
CA GLY A 17 -3.68 -26.95 -1.33
C GLY A 17 -3.33 -25.69 -0.57
N ARG A 18 -2.02 -25.43 -0.52
CA ARG A 18 -1.41 -24.09 -0.49
C ARG A 18 -2.51 -23.03 -0.60
N PRO A 19 -2.83 -22.27 0.46
CA PRO A 19 -3.73 -21.16 0.27
C PRO A 19 -3.09 -20.34 -0.84
N ALA A 20 -3.74 -20.30 -1.99
CA ALA A 20 -3.47 -19.27 -2.97
C ALA A 20 -3.41 -17.98 -2.16
N PRO A 21 -2.42 -17.11 -2.37
CA PRO A 21 -2.53 -15.79 -1.77
C PRO A 21 -3.93 -15.32 -2.19
N LEU A 22 -4.78 -15.10 -1.20
CA LEU A 22 -5.93 -14.24 -1.35
C LEU A 22 -5.30 -12.89 -1.68
N ALA A 23 -4.91 -12.74 -2.95
CA ALA A 23 -5.04 -11.50 -3.66
C ALA A 23 -6.53 -11.22 -3.55
N GLY A 24 -6.91 -10.66 -2.40
CA GLY A 24 -7.96 -9.69 -2.38
C GLY A 24 -7.58 -8.75 -3.50
N ALA A 25 -8.23 -8.92 -4.64
CA ALA A 25 -8.62 -7.81 -5.45
C ALA A 25 -9.49 -6.96 -4.51
N ALA A 26 -8.84 -6.25 -3.58
CA ALA A 26 -9.32 -4.99 -3.09
C ALA A 26 -9.57 -4.26 -4.39
N ALA A 27 -10.86 -4.13 -4.74
CA ALA A 27 -11.32 -3.34 -5.86
C ALA A 27 -10.41 -2.11 -5.85
N ALA A 28 -9.54 -2.00 -6.85
CA ALA A 28 -8.55 -0.93 -6.87
C ALA A 28 -9.37 0.34 -6.66
N PRO A 29 -9.18 1.05 -5.54
CA PRO A 29 -9.99 2.21 -5.27
C PRO A 29 -9.85 3.11 -6.49
N PRO A 30 -10.95 3.75 -6.96
CA PRO A 30 -10.99 4.46 -8.23
C PRO A 30 -9.69 5.25 -8.36
N ALA A 31 -8.96 5.04 -9.47
CA ALA A 31 -7.60 5.52 -9.68
C ALA A 31 -7.50 6.95 -9.12
N GLN A 32 -6.95 7.06 -7.90
CA GLN A 32 -6.91 8.32 -7.19
C GLN A 32 -6.01 9.19 -8.03
N ALA A 33 -6.54 10.29 -8.56
CA ALA A 33 -5.71 11.25 -9.26
C ALA A 33 -4.59 11.64 -8.28
N VAL A 34 -3.36 11.27 -8.61
CA VAL A 34 -2.18 11.58 -7.83
C VAL A 34 -1.35 12.61 -8.58
N VAL A 35 -0.71 13.47 -7.81
CA VAL A 35 0.10 14.58 -8.28
C VAL A 35 1.46 14.45 -7.61
N ALA A 36 2.53 14.49 -8.41
CA ALA A 36 3.87 14.44 -7.86
C ALA A 36 4.24 15.81 -7.28
N PHE A 37 4.72 15.84 -6.04
CA PHE A 37 5.32 17.02 -5.44
C PHE A 37 6.78 16.77 -5.16
N VAL A 38 7.61 17.78 -5.40
CA VAL A 38 9.01 17.80 -5.02
C VAL A 38 9.22 18.82 -3.91
N TYR A 39 9.92 18.42 -2.86
CA TYR A 39 10.37 19.36 -1.84
C TYR A 39 11.76 19.89 -2.20
N THR A 40 11.89 21.21 -2.39
CA THR A 40 13.14 21.88 -2.78
C THR A 40 13.86 22.55 -1.61
N GLY A 41 13.43 22.30 -0.37
CA GLY A 41 14.13 22.80 0.82
C GLY A 41 15.40 22.00 1.13
N ALA A 42 16.10 22.37 2.20
CA ALA A 42 17.36 21.74 2.60
C ALA A 42 17.20 20.61 3.66
N THR A 43 16.01 20.49 4.24
CA THR A 43 15.73 19.57 5.37
C THR A 43 14.76 18.46 4.96
N ARG A 44 14.36 17.64 5.94
CA ARG A 44 13.21 16.74 5.79
C ARG A 44 11.92 17.51 6.04
N LEU A 45 10.89 17.19 5.26
CA LEU A 45 9.57 17.78 5.44
C LEU A 45 8.53 16.68 5.60
N VAL A 46 7.59 16.86 6.53
CA VAL A 46 6.37 16.07 6.59
C VAL A 46 5.21 17.01 6.37
N ALA A 47 4.40 16.73 5.34
CA ALA A 47 3.20 17.51 5.05
C ALA A 47 1.97 16.63 5.23
N GLU A 48 0.94 17.18 5.87
CA GLU A 48 -0.35 16.52 6.04
C GLU A 48 -1.34 17.08 5.02
N GLY A 49 -1.96 16.20 4.24
CA GLY A 49 -3.02 16.56 3.31
C GLY A 49 -4.28 16.98 4.06
N ALA A 50 -4.86 18.13 3.73
CA ALA A 50 -6.05 18.62 4.44
C ALA A 50 -7.33 17.84 4.10
N ALA A 51 -7.42 17.27 2.89
CA ALA A 51 -8.61 16.57 2.41
C ALA A 51 -8.60 15.09 2.82
N THR A 52 -7.45 14.42 2.71
CA THR A 52 -7.33 12.99 3.02
C THR A 52 -6.74 12.71 4.40
N ARG A 53 -6.15 13.70 5.07
CA ARG A 53 -5.40 13.56 6.33
C ARG A 53 -4.20 12.61 6.21
N ARG A 54 -3.75 12.31 4.99
CA ARG A 54 -2.55 11.51 4.73
C ARG A 54 -1.30 12.33 5.04
N ARG A 55 -0.29 11.65 5.59
CA ARG A 55 1.01 12.24 5.88
C ARG A 55 2.00 11.85 4.79
N TYR A 56 2.51 12.84 4.08
CA TYR A 56 3.49 12.70 3.01
C TYR A 56 4.86 13.09 3.56
N ARG A 57 5.81 12.15 3.51
CA ARG A 57 7.17 12.35 4.05
C ARG A 57 8.16 12.57 2.92
N PHE A 58 8.87 13.69 2.97
CA PHE A 58 9.95 14.05 2.08
C PHE A 58 11.27 13.78 2.82
N GLU A 59 11.88 12.62 2.57
CA GLU A 59 13.07 12.11 3.28
C GLU A 59 14.36 12.89 2.97
N HIS A 60 14.43 13.52 1.81
CA HIS A 60 15.56 14.36 1.40
C HIS A 60 15.12 15.43 0.39
N PRO A 61 15.90 16.52 0.25
CA PRO A 61 15.71 17.50 -0.82
C PRO A 61 15.63 16.84 -2.20
N GLY A 62 14.72 17.31 -3.05
CA GLY A 62 14.57 16.82 -4.41
C GLY A 62 13.80 15.50 -4.54
N VAL A 63 13.35 14.89 -3.45
CA VAL A 63 12.52 13.68 -3.52
C VAL A 63 11.14 14.01 -4.09
N LEU A 64 10.66 13.16 -4.99
CA LEU A 64 9.30 13.19 -5.49
C LEU A 64 8.41 12.32 -4.62
N VAL A 65 7.31 12.88 -4.15
CA VAL A 65 6.28 12.16 -3.40
C VAL A 65 4.95 12.31 -4.13
N GLU A 66 4.29 11.19 -4.36
CA GLU A 66 2.94 11.16 -4.92
C GLU A 66 1.93 11.56 -3.84
N VAL A 67 1.16 12.58 -4.15
CA VAL A 67 0.13 13.15 -3.27
C VAL A 67 -1.22 12.98 -3.94
N ASP A 68 -2.26 12.68 -3.18
CA ASP A 68 -3.63 12.78 -3.68
C ASP A 68 -3.92 14.18 -4.24
N ALA A 69 -4.51 14.25 -5.44
CA ALA A 69 -4.86 15.50 -6.10
C ALA A 69 -5.81 16.37 -5.27
N ARG A 70 -6.60 15.75 -4.36
CA ARG A 70 -7.47 16.48 -3.43
C ARG A 70 -6.69 17.27 -2.39
N ASP A 71 -5.49 16.83 -2.05
CA ASP A 71 -4.59 17.51 -1.11
C ASP A 71 -3.63 18.50 -1.80
N ALA A 72 -3.54 18.45 -3.13
CA ALA A 72 -2.68 19.33 -3.93
C ALA A 72 -2.84 20.83 -3.62
N PRO A 73 -4.05 21.42 -3.50
CA PRO A 73 -4.18 22.85 -3.20
C PRO A 73 -3.63 23.21 -1.81
N SER A 74 -3.77 22.31 -0.82
CA SER A 74 -3.22 22.52 0.51
C SER A 74 -1.68 22.44 0.51
N LEU A 75 -1.11 21.49 -0.24
CA LEU A 75 0.34 21.34 -0.36
C LEU A 75 0.99 22.41 -1.24
N ALA A 76 0.28 22.96 -2.22
CA ALA A 76 0.77 24.05 -3.05
C ALA A 76 1.01 25.34 -2.24
N GLY A 77 0.35 25.49 -1.09
CA GLY A 77 0.59 26.60 -0.15
C GLY A 77 1.80 26.40 0.76
N VAL A 78 2.42 25.22 0.80
CA VAL A 78 3.55 24.94 1.67
C VAL A 78 4.85 25.49 1.05
N PRO A 79 5.62 26.33 1.77
CA PRO A 79 6.88 26.86 1.28
C PRO A 79 7.87 25.75 0.89
N GLY A 80 8.43 25.85 -0.31
CA GLY A 80 9.42 24.89 -0.81
C GLY A 80 8.84 23.62 -1.42
N LEU A 81 7.51 23.43 -1.44
CA LEU A 81 6.88 22.38 -2.23
C LEU A 81 6.59 22.89 -3.65
N ARG A 82 6.98 22.10 -4.65
CA ARG A 82 6.64 22.34 -6.06
C ARG A 82 5.94 21.14 -6.66
N GLN A 83 4.82 21.41 -7.29
CA GLN A 83 4.14 20.41 -8.11
C GLN A 83 4.98 20.08 -9.35
N ARG A 84 5.17 18.80 -9.63
CA ARG A 84 5.71 18.28 -10.89
C ARG A 84 4.58 17.56 -11.63
N ARG A 85 4.40 17.94 -12.90
CA ARG A 85 3.43 17.33 -13.81
C ARG A 85 4.09 16.22 -14.60
#